data_AF-A0ABD4STX5-F1
#
_entry.id   AF-A0ABD4STX5-F1
#
_cell.length_a   1.000
_cell.length_b   1.000
_cell.length_c   1.000
_cell.angle_alpha   90.00
_cell.angle_beta   90.00
_cell.angle_gamma   90.00
#
_symmetry.space_group_name_H-M   'P 1'
#
loop_
_entity.id
_entity.type
_entity.pdbx_description
1 polymer ?
#
loop_
_entity_poly.entity_id
_entity_poly.type
_entity_poly.pdbx_seq_one_letter_code
_entity_poly.pdbx_strand_id
1 'polypeptide(L)'
;MCRAFVYCTQDSPAVFWIARTGSPWRDLPREFGNWHSVHVRFSRWETYGVWHRMAEALQDQADLEETFIDSTIVRVHQHAAGAQKTLAIRRSVAHVAG
;
A
#
# COMPACT_ATOMS: atom_id res chain seq x y z
N MET A 1 -1.54 18.31 13.88
CA MET A 1 -1.67 16.88 13.52
C MET A 1 -0.94 16.51 12.22
N CYS A 2 -0.15 17.40 11.58
CA CYS A 2 0.24 17.26 10.16
C CYS A 2 1.75 17.35 9.87
N ARG A 3 2.64 16.88 10.75
CA ARG A 3 4.08 16.73 10.40
C ARG A 3 4.56 15.29 10.52
N ALA A 4 4.23 14.61 11.63
CA ALA A 4 4.60 13.21 11.85
C ALA A 4 4.10 12.25 10.75
N PHE A 5 2.95 12.54 10.14
CA PHE A 5 2.40 11.72 9.07
C PHE A 5 3.24 11.79 7.78
N VAL A 6 3.62 12.99 7.34
CA VAL A 6 4.43 13.20 6.13
C VAL A 6 5.82 12.62 6.29
N TYR A 7 6.48 12.84 7.44
CA TYR A 7 7.80 12.26 7.72
C TYR A 7 7.76 10.73 7.75
N CYS A 8 6.80 10.13 8.46
CA CYS A 8 6.67 8.65 8.52
C CYS A 8 6.45 8.02 7.14
N THR A 9 5.79 8.74 6.22
CA THR A 9 5.61 8.30 4.83
C THR A 9 6.83 8.55 3.95
N GLN A 10 7.64 9.58 4.23
CA GLN A 10 8.91 9.82 3.52
C GLN A 10 10.03 8.85 3.97
N ASP A 11 9.93 8.30 5.18
CA ASP A 11 10.97 7.50 5.84
C ASP A 11 10.82 5.97 5.65
N SER A 12 10.02 5.50 4.67
CA SER A 12 9.96 4.06 4.31
C SER A 12 10.74 3.76 3.03
N PRO A 13 12.08 3.64 3.10
CA PRO A 13 12.90 3.37 1.92
C PRO A 13 12.56 2.03 1.26
N ALA A 14 12.08 1.05 2.04
CA ALA A 14 11.65 -0.25 1.54
C ALA A 14 10.41 -0.18 0.63
N VAL A 15 9.42 0.64 1.02
CA VAL A 15 8.17 0.82 0.25
C VAL A 15 8.48 1.53 -1.06
N PHE A 16 9.33 2.56 -1.03
CA PHE A 16 9.76 3.27 -2.24
C PHE A 16 10.67 2.43 -3.13
N TRP A 17 11.52 1.58 -2.56
CA TRP A 17 12.34 0.68 -3.36
C TRP A 17 11.45 -0.23 -4.20
N ILE A 18 10.45 -0.89 -3.60
CA ILE A 18 9.48 -1.74 -4.33
C ILE A 18 8.68 -0.92 -5.34
N ALA A 19 8.19 0.27 -4.96
CA ALA A 19 7.42 1.12 -5.88
C ALA A 19 8.24 1.56 -7.10
N ARG A 20 9.55 1.76 -6.94
CA ARG A 20 10.46 2.17 -8.01
C ARG A 20 10.91 0.99 -8.89
N THR A 21 11.17 -0.18 -8.30
CA THR A 21 11.70 -1.33 -9.05
C THR A 21 10.63 -2.26 -9.60
N GLY A 22 9.41 -2.25 -9.03
CA GLY A 22 8.36 -3.21 -9.36
C GLY A 22 8.72 -4.66 -9.01
N SER A 23 9.78 -4.87 -8.23
CA SER A 23 10.26 -6.21 -7.89
C SER A 23 9.23 -6.98 -7.07
N PRO A 24 9.16 -8.33 -7.20
CA PRO A 24 8.36 -9.14 -6.31
C PRO A 24 8.69 -8.86 -4.85
N TRP A 25 7.67 -8.79 -3.98
CA TRP A 25 7.88 -8.50 -2.55
C TRP A 25 8.88 -9.43 -1.87
N ARG A 26 8.94 -10.69 -2.30
CA ARG A 26 9.86 -11.70 -1.73
C ARG A 26 11.33 -11.45 -2.07
N ASP A 27 11.59 -10.63 -3.08
CA ASP A 27 12.93 -10.28 -3.53
C ASP A 27 13.42 -8.98 -2.87
N LEU A 28 12.68 -8.46 -1.89
CA LEU A 28 13.11 -7.29 -1.12
C LEU A 28 14.47 -7.58 -0.46
N PRO A 29 15.49 -6.74 -0.70
CA PRO A 29 16.79 -6.90 -0.08
C PRO A 29 16.70 -6.85 1.46
N ARG A 30 17.50 -7.67 2.13
CA ARG A 30 17.42 -7.86 3.59
C ARG A 30 17.76 -6.59 4.37
N GLU A 31 18.53 -5.67 3.79
CA GLU A 31 18.83 -4.36 4.39
C GLU A 31 17.58 -3.50 4.64
N PHE A 32 16.48 -3.76 3.91
CA PHE A 32 15.20 -3.07 4.09
C PHE A 32 14.29 -3.73 5.14
N GLY A 33 14.71 -4.87 5.69
CA GLY A 33 13.98 -5.62 6.72
C GLY A 33 13.02 -6.66 6.16
N ASN A 34 12.05 -7.06 6.98
CA ASN A 34 11.12 -8.12 6.64
C ASN A 34 10.11 -7.69 5.57
N TRP A 35 10.13 -8.35 4.41
CA TRP A 35 9.23 -8.06 3.29
C TRP A 35 7.75 -8.03 3.67
N HIS A 36 7.32 -8.94 4.57
CA HIS A 36 5.92 -9.00 4.98
C HIS A 36 5.49 -7.75 5.74
N SER A 37 6.35 -7.21 6.61
CA SER A 37 6.09 -5.98 7.34
C SER A 37 5.99 -4.77 6.39
N VAL A 38 6.83 -4.74 5.36
CA VAL A 38 6.82 -3.69 4.33
C VAL A 38 5.55 -3.78 3.48
N HIS A 39 5.16 -4.98 3.06
CA HIS A 39 3.89 -5.20 2.36
C HIS A 39 2.68 -4.78 3.20
N VAL A 40 2.63 -5.15 4.49
CA VAL A 40 1.53 -4.73 5.38
C VAL A 40 1.48 -3.21 5.51
N ARG A 41 2.64 -2.53 5.57
CA ARG A 41 2.69 -1.06 5.57
C ARG A 41 2.16 -0.49 4.26
N PHE A 42 2.59 -1.03 3.12
CA PHE A 42 2.10 -0.65 1.79
C PHE A 42 0.58 -0.78 1.70
N SER A 43 0.00 -1.92 2.11
CA SER A 43 -1.46 -2.12 2.07
C SER A 43 -2.20 -1.16 3.00
N ARG A 44 -1.64 -0.85 4.17
CA ARG A 44 -2.22 0.18 5.06
C ARG A 44 -2.20 1.55 4.41
N TRP A 45 -1.14 1.88 3.67
CA TRP A 45 -1.05 3.17 2.97
C TRP A 45 -2.10 3.31 1.88
N GLU A 46 -2.37 2.25 1.14
CA GLU A 46 -3.50 2.20 0.20
C GLU A 46 -4.82 2.45 0.93
N THR A 47 -5.09 1.72 2.01
CA THR A 47 -6.34 1.88 2.80
C THR A 47 -6.49 3.29 3.38
N TYR A 48 -5.37 3.93 3.78
CA TYR A 48 -5.36 5.28 4.34
C TYR A 48 -5.24 6.38 3.29
N GLY A 49 -5.26 6.06 1.99
CA GLY A 49 -5.13 7.05 0.91
C GLY A 49 -3.82 7.85 0.97
N VAL A 50 -2.74 7.24 1.49
CA VAL A 50 -1.40 7.87 1.55
C VAL A 50 -0.90 8.15 0.13
N TRP A 51 -1.06 7.18 -0.79
CA TRP A 51 -0.61 7.30 -2.17
C TRP A 51 -1.25 8.49 -2.89
N HIS A 52 -2.55 8.70 -2.67
CA HIS A 52 -3.27 9.83 -3.25
C HIS A 52 -2.75 11.16 -2.73
N ARG A 53 -2.60 11.29 -1.40
CA ARG A 53 -2.06 12.50 -0.77
C ARG A 53 -0.62 12.80 -1.16
N MET A 54 0.20 11.76 -1.38
CA MET A 54 1.55 11.92 -1.90
C MET A 54 1.54 12.43 -3.35
N ALA A 55 0.65 11.91 -4.19
CA ALA A 55 0.50 12.38 -5.56
C ALA A 55 0.07 13.85 -5.60
N GLU A 56 -0.94 14.24 -4.81
CA GLU A 56 -1.38 15.65 -4.69
C GLU A 56 -0.24 16.56 -4.20
N ALA A 57 0.47 16.16 -3.14
CA ALA A 57 1.57 16.95 -2.59
C ALA A 57 2.76 17.09 -3.56
N LEU A 58 2.98 16.12 -4.45
CA LEU A 58 4.00 16.19 -5.50
C LEU A 58 3.53 17.00 -6.70
N GLN A 59 2.23 16.99 -7.03
CA GLN A 59 1.64 17.85 -8.06
C GLN A 59 1.74 19.33 -7.70
N ASP A 60 1.62 19.70 -6.42
CA ASP A 60 1.79 21.09 -5.98
C ASP A 60 3.25 21.58 -6.10
N GLN A 61 4.23 20.67 -6.19
CA GLN A 61 5.67 20.98 -6.22
C GLN A 61 6.32 20.84 -7.59
N ALA A 62 5.69 20.10 -8.49
CA ALA A 62 6.15 19.90 -9.84
C ALA A 62 4.99 20.26 -10.77
N ASP A 63 5.19 21.19 -11.70
CA ASP A 63 4.26 21.49 -12.81
C ASP A 63 4.06 20.21 -13.66
N LEU A 64 3.27 19.27 -13.13
CA LEU A 64 2.97 17.95 -13.68
C LEU A 64 1.63 17.96 -14.42
N GLU A 65 1.30 19.09 -15.07
CA GLU A 65 0.03 19.23 -15.80
C GLU A 65 -0.17 18.12 -16.84
N GLU A 66 0.90 17.57 -17.42
CA GLU A 66 0.84 16.32 -18.20
C GLU A 66 2.16 15.55 -18.13
N THR A 67 2.25 14.50 -17.30
CA THR A 67 3.33 13.49 -17.47
C THR A 67 2.90 12.12 -16.92
N PHE A 68 2.21 11.32 -17.75
CA PHE A 68 2.24 9.86 -17.65
C PHE A 68 3.11 9.34 -18.80
N ILE A 69 4.42 9.16 -18.55
CA ILE A 69 5.33 8.66 -19.60
C ILE A 69 5.21 7.14 -19.78
N ASP A 70 4.90 6.36 -18.73
CA ASP A 70 4.68 4.91 -18.86
C ASP A 70 3.60 4.40 -17.90
N SER A 71 2.37 4.17 -18.39
CA SER A 71 1.37 3.39 -17.66
C SER A 71 1.39 1.94 -18.16
N THR A 72 2.03 1.04 -17.42
CA THR A 72 1.90 -0.41 -17.68
C THR A 72 0.66 -0.96 -16.98
N ILE A 73 -0.40 -1.19 -17.77
CA ILE A 73 -1.60 -1.91 -17.32
C ILE A 73 -1.29 -3.40 -17.27
N VAL A 74 -1.11 -3.95 -16.07
CA VAL A 74 -1.01 -5.40 -15.87
C VAL A 74 -2.41 -6.00 -15.74
N ARG A 75 -2.88 -6.70 -16.78
CA ARG A 75 -4.12 -7.48 -16.70
C ARG A 75 -3.93 -8.65 -15.75
N VAL A 76 -4.61 -8.62 -14.62
CA VAL A 76 -4.61 -9.75 -13.68
C VAL A 76 -5.50 -10.87 -14.22
N HIS A 77 -5.11 -12.12 -14.00
CA HIS A 77 -5.91 -13.29 -14.37
C HIS A 77 -7.31 -13.18 -13.74
N GLN A 78 -8.37 -13.61 -14.45
CA GLN A 78 -9.78 -13.48 -14.00
C GLN A 78 -10.05 -14.05 -12.59
N HIS A 79 -9.20 -14.97 -12.13
CA HIS A 79 -9.26 -15.59 -10.80
C HIS A 79 -8.63 -14.75 -9.66
N ALA A 80 -8.02 -13.61 -9.98
CA ALA A 80 -7.38 -12.74 -8.99
C ALA A 80 -8.30 -11.61 -8.47
N ALA A 81 -9.49 -11.45 -9.03
CA ALA A 81 -10.54 -10.63 -8.44
C ALA A 81 -11.02 -11.33 -7.16
N GLY A 82 -10.41 -11.00 -6.03
CA GLY A 82 -10.80 -11.53 -4.73
C GLY A 82 -12.25 -11.21 -4.40
N ALA A 83 -12.93 -12.12 -3.68
CA ALA A 83 -14.28 -11.90 -3.22
C ALA A 83 -14.38 -10.65 -2.32
N GLN A 84 -15.43 -9.85 -2.53
CA GLN A 84 -15.79 -8.73 -1.65
C GLN A 84 -15.90 -9.25 -0.20
N LYS A 85 -15.02 -8.79 0.69
CA LYS A 85 -15.11 -9.12 2.11
C LYS A 85 -16.24 -8.28 2.72
N THR A 86 -17.44 -8.85 2.81
CA THR A 86 -18.47 -8.30 3.70
C THR A 86 -17.94 -8.39 5.13
N LEU A 87 -17.66 -7.24 5.75
CA LEU A 87 -17.34 -7.12 7.18
C LEU A 87 -18.57 -7.45 8.04
N ALA A 88 -19.12 -8.64 7.90
CA ALA A 88 -20.05 -9.19 8.87
C ALA A 88 -19.21 -9.75 10.02
N ILE A 89 -18.89 -8.90 11.00
CA ILE A 89 -18.37 -9.34 12.29
C ILE A 89 -19.46 -10.23 12.91
N ARG A 90 -19.38 -11.53 12.66
CA ARG A 90 -20.25 -12.51 13.32
C ARG A 90 -19.67 -12.75 14.71
N ARG A 91 -20.24 -12.12 15.74
CA ARG A 91 -19.95 -12.47 17.13
C ARG A 91 -20.32 -13.95 17.33
N SER A 92 -19.31 -14.80 17.53
CA SER A 92 -19.51 -16.16 18.01
C SER A 92 -19.97 -16.10 19.46
N VAL A 93 -21.24 -16.39 19.72
CA VAL A 93 -21.75 -16.60 21.07
C VAL A 93 -21.22 -17.95 21.56
N ALA A 94 -20.47 -17.94 22.66
CA ALA A 94 -20.08 -19.15 23.36
C ALA A 94 -21.32 -19.76 24.04
N HIS A 95 -21.60 -21.03 23.78
CA HIS A 95 -22.53 -21.80 24.60
C HIS A 95 -21.81 -22.29 25.85
N VAL A 96 -22.31 -21.88 27.01
CA VAL A 96 -21.97 -22.48 28.32
C VAL A 96 -22.52 -23.90 28.34
N ALA A 97 -21.64 -24.87 28.60
CA ALA A 97 -22.02 -26.23 28.99
C ALA A 97 -22.34 -26.22 30.50
N GLY A 98 -23.47 -26.84 30.86
CA GLY A 98 -23.86 -27.08 32.26
C GLY A 98 -23.04 -28.17 32.93
#